data_AF-A0A0A7UYP4-F1
#
_entry.id   AF-A0A0A7UYP4-F1
#
_cell.length_a   1.000
_cell.length_b   1.000
_cell.length_c   1.000
_cell.angle_alpha   90.00
_cell.angle_beta   90.00
_cell.angle_gamma   90.00
#
_symmetry.space_group_name_H-M   'P 1'
#
loop_
_entity.id
_entity.type
_entity.pdbx_description
1 polymer ?
#
loop_
_entity_poly.entity_id
_entity_poly.type
_entity_poly.pdbx_seq_one_letter_code
_entity_poly.pdbx_strand_id
1 'polypeptide(L)'
;MNKMVIAGGIVAVAIIISMAYGASMNPGGNEQRSGGEIWSFRISGEEFNDIQTITSGLGVIEGGTYKIGFVPMGDSPAKIKLTIKGKWTESYRLEPSWRQIFSEEFVLEKSLVDTGISKYYTWEYIGQKYVQIPELEGEIPSSDEAIYEITINRSGNLEGSVSISLTKVDRSI
;
A
#
# COMPACT_ATOMS: atom_id res chain seq x y z
N MET A 1 9.91 42.85 -2.32
CA MET A 1 10.07 41.61 -3.11
C MET A 1 11.00 40.68 -2.36
N ASN A 2 10.49 39.56 -1.85
CA ASN A 2 11.33 38.46 -1.41
C ASN A 2 10.67 37.16 -1.90
N LYS A 3 11.24 36.58 -2.95
CA LYS A 3 10.84 35.27 -3.46
C LYS A 3 11.48 34.23 -2.53
N MET A 4 10.69 33.60 -1.67
CA MET A 4 11.14 32.36 -1.03
C MET A 4 11.01 31.24 -2.07
N VAL A 5 12.15 30.66 -2.38
CA VAL A 5 12.28 29.44 -3.19
C VAL A 5 11.72 28.31 -2.34
N ILE A 6 10.56 27.77 -2.71
CA ILE A 6 10.11 26.47 -2.21
C ILE A 6 10.96 25.44 -2.94
N ALA A 7 12.12 25.13 -2.36
CA ALA A 7 12.88 23.95 -2.73
C ALA A 7 11.99 22.74 -2.42
N GLY A 8 11.78 21.89 -3.44
CA GLY A 8 10.84 20.76 -3.43
C GLY A 8 10.88 19.97 -2.12
N GLY A 9 9.83 20.13 -1.32
CA GLY A 9 9.68 19.46 -0.04
C GLY A 9 9.08 18.09 -0.25
N ILE A 10 9.85 17.04 0.05
CA ILE A 10 9.30 15.73 0.35
C ILE A 10 8.62 15.87 1.71
N VAL A 11 7.30 16.07 1.72
CA VAL A 11 6.50 15.94 2.94
C VAL A 11 6.16 14.45 3.08
N ALA A 12 7.00 13.72 3.82
CA ALA A 12 6.70 12.35 4.23
C ALA A 12 5.75 12.43 5.43
N VAL A 13 4.45 12.39 5.20
CA VAL A 13 3.47 12.21 6.28
C VAL A 13 3.48 10.73 6.65
N ALA A 14 4.14 10.39 7.76
CA ALA A 14 4.07 9.06 8.35
C ALA A 14 2.73 8.93 9.09
N ILE A 15 1.74 8.27 8.46
CA ILE A 15 0.48 7.93 9.11
C ILE A 15 0.66 6.56 9.76
N ILE A 16 1.04 6.54 11.04
CA ILE A 16 1.14 5.31 11.82
C ILE A 16 -0.29 4.85 12.16
N ILE A 17 -0.84 3.94 11.35
CA ILE A 17 -2.09 3.24 11.66
C ILE A 17 -1.69 1.97 12.42
N SER A 18 -1.86 1.96 13.74
CA SER A 18 -1.66 0.75 14.56
C SER A 18 -2.89 -0.17 14.41
N MET A 19 -2.64 -1.42 14.04
CA MET A 19 -3.68 -2.46 14.04
C MET A 19 -3.73 -3.11 15.42
N ALA A 20 -4.84 -2.94 16.15
CA ALA A 20 -5.13 -3.75 17.32
C ALA A 20 -5.68 -5.12 16.85
N TYR A 21 -5.13 -6.21 17.41
CA TYR A 21 -5.62 -7.57 17.17
C TYR A 21 -7.15 -7.62 17.31
N GLY A 22 -7.82 -8.02 16.23
CA GLY A 22 -9.27 -8.24 16.22
C GLY A 22 -10.16 -7.01 16.01
N ALA A 23 -9.61 -5.81 15.74
CA ALA A 23 -10.41 -4.63 15.42
C ALA A 23 -9.91 -3.92 14.16
N SER A 24 -10.73 -3.98 13.11
CA SER A 24 -10.62 -3.15 11.93
C SER A 24 -10.73 -1.67 12.30
N MET A 25 -9.62 -0.93 12.25
CA MET A 25 -9.65 0.53 12.34
C MET A 25 -8.76 1.14 11.25
N ASN A 26 -9.35 1.37 10.07
CA ASN A 26 -8.88 2.32 9.06
C ASN A 26 -9.85 3.52 9.08
N PRO A 27 -9.40 4.79 8.95
CA PRO A 27 -10.32 5.90 8.79
C PRO A 27 -10.87 5.85 7.35
N GLY A 28 -12.09 5.32 7.20
CA GLY A 28 -12.80 5.30 5.92
C GLY A 28 -13.51 3.98 5.66
N GLY A 29 -14.76 3.88 6.10
CA GLY A 29 -15.74 2.89 5.63
C GLY A 29 -15.76 1.57 6.39
N ASN A 30 -16.84 1.36 7.14
CA ASN A 30 -17.25 0.12 7.77
C ASN A 30 -17.91 -0.82 6.75
N GLU A 31 -17.12 -1.45 5.87
CA GLU A 31 -17.64 -2.49 4.98
C GLU A 31 -17.10 -3.87 5.38
N GLN A 32 -18.03 -4.84 5.43
CA GLN A 32 -17.77 -6.24 5.76
C GLN A 32 -16.73 -6.82 4.79
N ARG A 33 -15.51 -7.03 5.27
CA ARG A 33 -14.38 -7.51 4.47
C ARG A 33 -14.54 -8.98 4.09
N SER A 34 -14.31 -9.30 2.82
CA SER A 34 -14.20 -10.69 2.34
C SER A 34 -12.97 -11.37 2.97
N GLY A 35 -13.10 -12.65 3.32
CA GLY A 35 -12.35 -13.37 4.36
C GLY A 35 -10.84 -13.62 4.16
N GLY A 36 -10.09 -12.62 3.70
CA GLY A 36 -8.62 -12.66 3.60
C GLY A 36 -7.97 -11.29 3.42
N GLU A 37 -8.75 -10.19 3.36
CA GLU A 37 -8.16 -8.83 3.35
C GLU A 37 -7.57 -8.51 4.72
N ILE A 38 -6.27 -8.25 4.75
CA ILE A 38 -5.52 -7.94 5.97
C ILE A 38 -5.23 -6.44 6.10
N TRP A 39 -5.23 -5.71 4.98
CA TRP A 39 -4.95 -4.28 4.95
C TRP A 39 -5.64 -3.63 3.76
N SER A 40 -6.17 -2.43 3.96
CA SER A 40 -6.67 -1.57 2.91
C SER A 40 -6.50 -0.11 3.28
N PHE A 41 -6.21 0.71 2.28
CA PHE A 41 -6.05 2.14 2.44
C PHE A 41 -6.64 2.87 1.24
N ARG A 42 -7.46 3.89 1.51
CA ARG A 42 -8.08 4.74 0.51
C ARG A 42 -7.40 6.10 0.55
N ILE A 43 -6.86 6.51 -0.59
CA ILE A 43 -6.27 7.83 -0.80
C ILE A 43 -7.33 8.65 -1.52
N SER A 44 -7.96 9.58 -0.82
CA SER A 44 -9.04 10.43 -1.34
C SER A 44 -9.28 11.58 -0.38
N GLY A 45 -9.44 12.81 -0.89
CA GLY A 45 -9.66 14.00 -0.07
C GLY A 45 -8.49 14.98 -0.12
N GLU A 46 -8.76 16.24 0.23
CA GLU A 46 -7.79 17.33 0.15
C GLU A 46 -6.57 17.12 1.05
N GLU A 47 -6.73 16.35 2.13
CA GLU A 47 -5.64 16.00 3.04
C GLU A 47 -4.55 15.15 2.39
N PHE A 48 -4.84 14.51 1.24
CA PHE A 48 -3.87 13.77 0.46
C PHE A 48 -3.38 14.55 -0.76
N ASN A 49 -3.90 15.74 -1.06
CA ASN A 49 -3.41 16.52 -2.18
C ASN A 49 -1.91 16.80 -1.98
N ASP A 50 -1.13 16.67 -3.04
CA ASP A 50 0.32 16.84 -3.06
C ASP A 50 1.17 15.88 -2.19
N ILE A 51 0.57 14.93 -1.45
CA ILE A 51 1.34 13.97 -0.64
C ILE A 51 1.95 12.88 -1.52
N GLN A 52 3.20 13.04 -1.93
CA GLN A 52 3.81 12.06 -2.82
C GLN A 52 4.02 10.68 -2.17
N THR A 53 4.40 10.65 -0.89
CA THR A 53 4.82 9.43 -0.19
C THR A 53 3.96 9.20 1.05
N ILE A 54 3.37 8.01 1.15
CA ILE A 54 2.57 7.57 2.29
C ILE A 54 3.17 6.27 2.81
N THR A 55 3.36 6.19 4.12
CA THR A 55 3.89 5.00 4.77
C THR A 55 2.90 4.50 5.81
N SER A 56 2.66 3.19 5.85
CA SER A 56 1.73 2.54 6.77
C SER A 56 2.33 1.23 7.31
N GLY A 57 2.12 0.96 8.60
CA GLY A 57 2.46 -0.33 9.19
C GLY A 57 1.45 -1.41 8.76
N LEU A 58 1.94 -2.61 8.46
CA LEU A 58 1.10 -3.78 8.19
C LEU A 58 0.91 -4.66 9.44
N GLY A 59 1.53 -4.30 10.57
CA GLY A 59 1.49 -5.11 11.78
C GLY A 59 2.29 -6.41 11.65
N VAL A 60 1.86 -7.43 12.38
CA VAL A 60 2.34 -8.81 12.28
C VAL A 60 1.43 -9.55 11.30
N ILE A 61 1.99 -9.96 10.16
CA ILE A 61 1.27 -10.75 9.15
C ILE A 61 1.97 -12.11 8.97
N GLU A 62 1.17 -13.13 8.68
CA GLU A 62 1.68 -14.48 8.46
C GLU A 62 2.52 -14.58 7.18
N GLY A 63 3.42 -15.56 7.14
CA GLY A 63 4.09 -15.93 5.90
C GLY A 63 3.08 -16.38 4.84
N GLY A 64 3.40 -16.15 3.57
CA GLY A 64 2.64 -16.64 2.43
C GLY A 64 2.48 -15.65 1.29
N THR A 65 1.59 -16.00 0.36
CA THR A 65 1.29 -15.18 -0.83
C THR A 65 0.20 -14.17 -0.53
N TYR A 66 0.44 -12.93 -0.92
CA TYR A 66 -0.58 -11.88 -0.88
C TYR A 66 -0.80 -11.28 -2.27
N LYS A 67 -2.05 -10.92 -2.54
CA LYS A 67 -2.47 -10.18 -3.74
C LYS A 67 -2.65 -8.71 -3.40
N ILE A 68 -2.08 -7.85 -4.23
CA ILE A 68 -2.29 -6.40 -4.22
C ILE A 68 -3.52 -6.09 -5.07
N GLY A 69 -4.51 -5.44 -4.45
CA GLY A 69 -5.71 -4.93 -5.09
C GLY A 69 -5.63 -3.44 -5.35
N PHE A 70 -6.17 -2.99 -6.48
CA PHE A 70 -6.36 -1.58 -6.79
C PHE A 70 -7.81 -1.32 -7.22
N VAL A 71 -8.37 -0.22 -6.74
CA VAL A 71 -9.59 0.38 -7.30
C VAL A 71 -9.23 1.81 -7.71
N PRO A 72 -8.80 2.01 -8.98
CA PRO A 72 -8.49 3.33 -9.49
C PRO A 72 -9.76 4.07 -9.95
N MET A 73 -9.63 5.38 -10.04
CA MET A 73 -10.54 6.27 -10.74
C MET A 73 -9.83 6.85 -11.97
N GLY A 74 -10.59 7.46 -12.88
CA GLY A 74 -10.01 7.97 -14.14
C GLY A 74 -9.01 9.10 -13.97
N ASP A 75 -8.99 9.72 -12.79
CA ASP A 75 -8.08 10.78 -12.36
C ASP A 75 -6.99 10.28 -11.41
N SER A 76 -6.90 8.99 -11.08
CA SER A 76 -5.87 8.41 -10.21
C SER A 76 -4.43 8.82 -10.62
N PRO A 77 -3.45 8.72 -9.71
CA PRO A 77 -2.05 8.89 -10.04
C PRO A 77 -1.65 8.09 -11.28
N ALA A 78 -0.85 8.66 -12.17
CA ALA A 78 -0.40 7.95 -13.36
C ALA A 78 0.47 6.73 -13.00
N LYS A 79 1.20 6.82 -11.88
CA LYS A 79 2.05 5.75 -11.36
C LYS A 79 1.95 5.63 -9.85
N ILE A 80 2.06 4.40 -9.37
CA ILE A 80 2.22 4.07 -7.96
C ILE A 80 3.38 3.11 -7.82
N LYS A 81 4.40 3.47 -7.04
CA LYS A 81 5.44 2.54 -6.60
C LYS A 81 5.13 2.07 -5.18
N LEU A 82 4.84 0.78 -5.04
CA LEU A 82 4.68 0.13 -3.74
C LEU A 82 6.00 -0.51 -3.33
N THR A 83 6.39 -0.31 -2.09
CA THR A 83 7.53 -0.99 -1.46
C THR A 83 7.06 -1.61 -0.16
N ILE A 84 7.33 -2.89 0.05
CA ILE A 84 7.07 -3.57 1.32
C ILE A 84 8.42 -3.92 1.94
N LYS A 85 8.60 -3.54 3.20
CA LYS A 85 9.76 -3.88 4.01
C LYS A 85 9.32 -4.70 5.22
N GLY A 86 10.19 -5.58 5.69
CA GLY A 86 10.04 -6.30 6.95
C GLY A 86 11.26 -6.11 7.83
N LYS A 87 11.04 -6.07 9.14
CA LYS A 87 12.10 -6.18 10.14
C LYS A 87 12.69 -7.58 10.07
N TRP A 88 14.01 -7.66 10.06
CA TRP A 88 14.76 -8.90 10.02
C TRP A 88 15.97 -8.80 10.93
N THR A 89 16.28 -9.90 11.61
CA THR A 89 17.48 -10.01 12.45
C THR A 89 18.18 -11.35 12.19
N GLU A 90 19.51 -11.34 12.20
CA GLU A 90 20.34 -12.57 12.17
C GLU A 90 20.39 -13.26 13.54
N SER A 91 20.06 -12.54 14.61
CA SER A 91 20.18 -13.02 15.98
C SER A 91 19.32 -12.21 16.94
N TYR A 92 18.77 -12.87 17.96
CA TYR A 92 17.99 -12.24 19.05
C TYR A 92 18.76 -11.18 19.85
N ARG A 93 20.08 -11.07 19.67
CA ARG A 93 20.96 -10.10 20.36
C ARG A 93 21.28 -8.86 19.52
N LEU A 94 20.81 -8.80 18.28
CA LEU A 94 21.05 -7.70 17.36
C LEU A 94 19.77 -6.90 17.14
N GLU A 95 19.93 -5.58 17.00
CA GLU A 95 18.82 -4.70 16.63
C GLU A 95 18.28 -5.09 15.24
N PRO A 96 16.95 -5.21 15.07
CA PRO A 96 16.38 -5.60 13.79
C PRO A 96 16.61 -4.52 12.73
N SER A 97 16.97 -4.96 11.52
CA SER A 97 17.13 -4.09 10.36
C SER A 97 15.95 -4.23 9.40
N TRP A 98 15.62 -3.16 8.67
CA TRP A 98 14.57 -3.21 7.66
C TRP A 98 15.11 -3.75 6.34
N ARG A 99 14.55 -4.85 5.87
CA ARG A 99 14.85 -5.44 4.56
C ARG A 99 13.70 -5.24 3.60
N GLN A 100 14.00 -4.83 2.37
CA GLN A 100 13.01 -4.78 1.29
C GLN A 100 12.62 -6.19 0.85
N ILE A 101 11.32 -6.48 0.88
CA ILE A 101 10.74 -7.76 0.47
C ILE A 101 10.15 -7.63 -0.94
N PHE A 102 9.55 -6.48 -1.24
CA PHE A 102 8.88 -6.23 -2.50
C PHE A 102 9.06 -4.79 -2.93
N SER A 103 9.21 -4.56 -4.23
CA SER A 103 9.13 -3.24 -4.83
C SER A 103 8.67 -3.36 -6.28
N GLU A 104 7.59 -2.67 -6.62
CA GLU A 104 7.01 -2.65 -7.97
C GLU A 104 6.49 -1.26 -8.27
N GLU A 105 6.73 -0.79 -9.49
CA GLU A 105 6.09 0.42 -10.05
C GLU A 105 4.93 0.01 -10.95
N PHE A 106 3.73 0.39 -10.55
CA PHE A 106 2.50 0.18 -11.30
C PHE A 106 2.17 1.39 -12.15
N VAL A 107 1.69 1.15 -13.38
CA VAL A 107 1.29 2.20 -14.33
C VAL A 107 -0.21 2.14 -14.57
N LEU A 108 -0.90 3.28 -14.47
CA LEU A 108 -2.33 3.38 -14.75
C LEU A 108 -2.57 3.36 -16.27
N GLU A 109 -3.27 2.32 -16.73
CA GLU A 109 -3.69 2.21 -18.12
C GLU A 109 -5.19 2.45 -18.28
N LYS A 110 -5.54 3.15 -19.36
CA LYS A 110 -6.91 3.44 -19.76
C LYS A 110 -7.30 2.55 -20.94
N SER A 111 -8.36 1.77 -20.77
CA SER A 111 -8.86 0.85 -21.79
C SER A 111 -10.28 1.21 -22.20
N LEU A 112 -10.54 1.31 -23.51
CA LEU A 112 -11.88 1.47 -24.05
C LEU A 112 -12.57 0.11 -24.11
N VAL A 113 -13.71 0.00 -23.44
CA VAL A 113 -14.61 -1.14 -23.55
C VAL A 113 -15.74 -0.76 -24.49
N ASP A 114 -15.92 -1.56 -25.53
CA ASP A 114 -17.01 -1.44 -26.50
C ASP A 114 -17.88 -2.69 -26.40
N THR A 115 -19.14 -2.50 -26.00
CA THR A 115 -20.11 -3.60 -25.86
C THR A 115 -20.96 -3.79 -27.12
N GLY A 116 -20.73 -2.98 -28.17
CA GLY A 116 -21.58 -2.91 -29.36
C GLY A 116 -22.83 -2.03 -29.18
N ILE A 117 -23.27 -1.79 -27.94
CA ILE A 117 -24.37 -0.87 -27.61
C ILE A 117 -23.92 0.37 -26.84
N SER A 118 -22.76 0.30 -26.18
CA SER A 118 -22.18 1.40 -25.42
C SER A 118 -20.67 1.32 -25.42
N LYS A 119 -20.03 2.48 -25.27
CA LYS A 119 -18.58 2.60 -25.11
C LYS A 119 -18.26 3.33 -23.82
N TYR A 120 -17.39 2.75 -23.00
CA TYR A 120 -16.94 3.36 -21.76
C TYR A 120 -15.47 3.07 -21.51
N TYR A 121 -14.82 3.90 -20.72
CA TYR A 121 -13.43 3.70 -20.34
C TYR A 121 -13.33 2.98 -18.99
N THR A 122 -12.30 2.15 -18.87
CA THR A 122 -11.89 1.48 -17.64
C THR A 122 -10.45 1.83 -17.36
N TRP A 123 -10.07 1.75 -16.10
CA TRP A 123 -8.72 2.04 -15.65
C TRP A 123 -8.19 0.88 -14.82
N GLU A 124 -6.95 0.50 -15.06
CA GLU A 124 -6.27 -0.57 -14.33
C GLU A 124 -4.81 -0.23 -14.12
N TYR A 125 -4.29 -0.50 -12.92
CA TYR A 125 -2.86 -0.48 -12.69
C TYR A 125 -2.22 -1.79 -13.17
N ILE A 126 -1.27 -1.67 -14.10
CA ILE A 126 -0.51 -2.78 -14.66
C ILE A 126 0.81 -2.93 -13.89
N GLY A 127 1.16 -4.18 -13.55
CA GLY A 127 2.37 -4.54 -12.78
C GLY A 127 2.21 -5.88 -12.06
N GLN A 128 3.25 -6.33 -11.36
CA GLN A 128 3.18 -7.56 -10.55
C GLN A 128 2.32 -7.37 -9.29
N LYS A 129 1.15 -8.02 -9.26
CA LYS A 129 0.15 -7.89 -8.17
C LYS A 129 0.28 -8.94 -7.07
N TYR A 130 1.38 -9.69 -7.01
CA TYR A 130 1.59 -10.72 -6.01
C TYR A 130 2.92 -10.52 -5.29
N VAL A 131 2.88 -10.66 -3.97
CA VAL A 131 4.06 -10.60 -3.10
C VAL A 131 4.13 -11.87 -2.26
N GLN A 132 5.36 -12.39 -2.10
CA GLN A 132 5.66 -13.45 -1.14
C GLN A 132 6.21 -12.80 0.12
N ILE A 133 5.52 -13.02 1.24
CA ILE A 133 5.99 -12.64 2.56
C ILE A 133 6.67 -13.88 3.17
N PRO A 134 7.96 -13.79 3.56
CA PRO A 134 8.64 -14.92 4.16
C PRO A 134 7.97 -15.31 5.48
N GLU A 135 7.98 -16.60 5.78
CA GLU A 135 7.62 -17.07 7.10
C GLU A 135 8.66 -16.57 8.11
N LEU A 136 8.20 -15.98 9.21
CA LEU A 136 9.07 -15.53 10.27
C LEU A 136 9.48 -16.75 11.10
N GLU A 137 10.68 -17.25 10.89
CA GLU A 137 11.30 -18.21 11.79
C GLU A 137 11.83 -17.47 13.04
N GLY A 138 11.05 -17.47 14.12
CA GLY A 138 11.48 -16.91 15.41
C GLY A 138 10.34 -16.43 16.30
N GLU A 139 10.68 -16.14 17.56
CA GLU A 139 9.76 -15.52 18.52
C GLU A 139 9.50 -14.06 18.09
N ILE A 140 8.26 -13.76 17.71
CA ILE A 140 7.83 -12.40 17.36
C ILE A 140 7.98 -11.58 18.65
N PRO A 141 8.82 -10.53 18.69
CA PRO A 141 8.93 -9.73 19.89
C PRO A 141 7.53 -9.20 20.21
N SER A 142 7.04 -9.53 21.40
CA SER A 142 5.78 -9.07 21.97
C SER A 142 5.83 -7.55 22.07
N SER A 143 5.53 -6.88 20.96
CA SER A 143 5.69 -5.46 20.78
C SER A 143 4.54 -5.01 19.89
N ASP A 144 3.85 -3.95 20.31
CA ASP A 144 2.81 -3.28 19.54
C ASP A 144 3.34 -2.63 18.24
N GLU A 145 4.63 -2.79 17.93
CA GLU A 145 5.26 -2.25 16.74
C GLU A 145 5.03 -3.12 15.50
N ALA A 146 4.67 -2.46 14.39
CA ALA A 146 4.61 -3.12 13.10
C ALA A 146 5.98 -3.69 12.70
N ILE A 147 6.02 -4.98 12.38
CA ILE A 147 7.20 -5.66 11.85
C ILE A 147 7.29 -5.57 10.33
N TYR A 148 6.17 -5.26 9.66
CA TYR A 148 6.12 -4.98 8.24
C TYR A 148 5.60 -3.57 7.98
N GLU A 149 6.10 -2.95 6.92
CA GLU A 149 5.73 -1.61 6.48
C GLU A 149 5.47 -1.62 4.98
N ILE A 150 4.46 -0.87 4.56
CA ILE A 150 4.18 -0.56 3.16
C ILE A 150 4.40 0.93 2.91
N THR A 151 5.19 1.25 1.90
CA THR A 151 5.40 2.61 1.39
C THR A 151 4.77 2.73 0.01
N ILE A 152 3.92 3.73 -0.15
CA ILE A 152 3.22 4.09 -1.38
C ILE A 152 3.85 5.39 -1.89
N ASN A 153 4.48 5.36 -3.06
CA ASN A 153 4.97 6.56 -3.75
C ASN A 153 4.10 6.82 -4.97
N ARG A 154 3.45 7.97 -5.02
CA ARG A 154 2.54 8.37 -6.11
C ARG A 154 3.27 9.28 -7.09
N SER A 155 2.87 9.27 -8.35
CA SER A 155 3.37 10.22 -9.36
C SER A 155 2.30 10.48 -10.42
N GLY A 156 2.30 11.69 -10.99
CA GLY A 156 1.22 12.16 -11.87
C GLY A 156 0.18 12.95 -11.06
N ASN A 157 -1.11 12.69 -11.29
CA ASN A 157 -2.17 13.41 -10.58
C ASN A 157 -2.25 12.98 -9.10
N LEU A 158 -1.79 13.83 -8.17
CA LEU A 158 -1.80 13.55 -6.74
C LEU A 158 -3.15 13.85 -6.06
N GLU A 159 -4.04 14.58 -6.74
CA GLU A 159 -5.43 14.80 -6.31
C GLU A 159 -6.32 13.58 -6.64
N GLY A 160 -5.84 12.75 -7.57
CA GLY A 160 -6.51 11.52 -7.99
C GLY A 160 -6.71 10.53 -6.85
N SER A 161 -7.93 10.01 -6.74
CA SER A 161 -8.24 9.01 -5.71
C SER A 161 -7.83 7.61 -6.13
N VAL A 162 -7.47 6.75 -5.17
CA VAL A 162 -7.21 5.32 -5.39
C VAL A 162 -7.39 4.56 -4.08
N SER A 163 -7.99 3.37 -4.15
CA SER A 163 -7.96 2.42 -3.03
C SER A 163 -6.96 1.30 -3.33
N ILE A 164 -6.18 0.93 -2.33
CA ILE A 164 -5.19 -0.15 -2.39
C ILE A 164 -5.51 -1.15 -1.29
N SER A 165 -5.41 -2.44 -1.58
CA SER A 165 -5.60 -3.49 -0.58
C SER A 165 -4.55 -4.59 -0.69
N LEU A 166 -4.39 -5.32 0.41
CA LEU A 166 -3.55 -6.50 0.51
C LEU A 166 -4.40 -7.66 1.05
N THR A 167 -4.48 -8.73 0.28
CA THR A 167 -5.32 -9.90 0.58
C THR A 167 -4.47 -11.16 0.58
N LYS A 168 -4.51 -11.94 1.66
CA LYS A 168 -3.85 -13.25 1.71
C LYS A 168 -4.56 -14.18 0.73
N VAL A 169 -3.79 -14.93 -0.06
CA VAL A 169 -4.34 -15.92 -0.99
C VAL A 169 -3.71 -17.27 -0.75
N ASP A 170 -4.53 -18.31 -0.71
CA ASP A 170 -4.07 -19.69 -0.70
C ASP A 170 -3.56 -20.04 -2.10
N ARG A 171 -2.30 -19.71 -2.37
CA ARG A 171 -1.57 -20.26 -3.50
C ARG A 171 -0.44 -21.13 -2.97
N SER A 172 -0.60 -22.44 -3.12
CA SER A 172 0.52 -23.37 -3.24
C SER A 172 1.16 -23.11 -4.60
N ILE A 173 2.27 -22.36 -4.61
CA ILE A 173 3.18 -22.29 -5.77
C ILE A 173 4.25 -23.37 -5.64
#